data_AF-M4YU01-F1
#
_entry.id   AF-M4YU01-F1
#
_cell.length_a   1.000
_cell.length_b   1.000
_cell.length_c   1.000
_cell.angle_alpha   90.00
_cell.angle_beta   90.00
_cell.angle_gamma   90.00
#
_symmetry.space_group_name_H-M   'P 1'
#
loop_
_entity.id
_entity.type
_entity.pdbx_description
1 polymer ?
#
loop_
_entity_poly.entity_id
_entity_poly.type
_entity_poly.pdbx_seq_one_letter_code
_entity_poly.pdbx_strand_id
1 'polypeptide(L)'
;MADRHVMEVLGMATVVVSDGKIVEMRPPVLRYCPMFNKMRNIETIDEDAVRQNIEFRIRDFGLFTEDRVVRAPDIVTFGVSEILNKAIRDGKIDAAVIVADGCGSAVVTDPEVLQGLCGRISGIIETSPLNVVLDAVGRDNVVDPRTTPIDQAAGAALAFSKGFRKFAVTVSRPLDALAIRKAFGDSAVIVGVHTSTLNRKQAEMLFDNCDFTTACASGPIREIMMSRKDVLIAGNKVQIVAITDFGKDLVGSKLESLGKTFWNGTPERDDPRPLL
;
A
#
# COMPACT_ATOMS: atom_id res chain seq x y z
N MET A 1 20.56 14.96 -13.28
CA MET A 1 20.72 13.48 -13.28
C MET A 1 19.50 12.91 -13.97
N ALA A 2 19.63 11.77 -14.66
CA ALA A 2 18.45 11.05 -15.15
C ALA A 2 17.60 10.62 -13.95
N ASP A 3 16.29 10.65 -14.11
CA ASP A 3 15.35 10.13 -13.13
C ASP A 3 15.57 8.63 -12.94
N ARG A 4 15.32 8.16 -11.72
CA ARG A 4 15.41 6.75 -11.37
C ARG A 4 14.32 6.38 -10.39
N HIS A 5 13.61 5.32 -10.74
CA HIS A 5 12.52 4.78 -9.95
C HIS A 5 12.67 3.27 -9.84
N VAL A 6 12.49 2.73 -8.64
CA VAL A 6 12.55 1.29 -8.37
C VAL A 6 11.28 0.88 -7.65
N MET A 7 10.66 -0.20 -8.13
CA MET A 7 9.52 -0.78 -7.45
C MET A 7 9.55 -2.31 -7.49
N GLU A 8 9.02 -2.91 -6.43
CA GLU A 8 8.53 -4.27 -6.45
C GLU A 8 7.08 -4.29 -6.93
N VAL A 9 6.85 -5.05 -7.99
CA VAL A 9 5.57 -5.19 -8.68
C VAL A 9 5.26 -6.66 -8.94
N LEU A 10 4.00 -6.95 -9.26
CA LEU A 10 3.48 -8.22 -9.79
C LEU A 10 4.43 -9.42 -9.62
N GLY A 11 4.17 -10.24 -8.61
CA GLY A 11 4.99 -11.42 -8.34
C GLY A 11 6.33 -11.14 -7.66
N MET A 12 6.47 -9.98 -7.01
CA MET A 12 7.71 -9.51 -6.37
C MET A 12 8.87 -9.38 -7.38
N ALA A 13 8.55 -9.13 -8.65
CA ALA A 13 9.53 -8.69 -9.63
C ALA A 13 10.00 -7.28 -9.24
N THR A 14 11.29 -7.01 -9.37
CA THR A 14 11.84 -5.67 -9.19
C THR A 14 12.01 -5.04 -10.56
N VAL A 15 11.48 -3.84 -10.76
CA VAL A 15 11.69 -3.07 -12.01
C VAL A 15 12.38 -1.76 -11.69
N VAL A 16 13.27 -1.35 -12.59
CA VAL A 16 13.88 -0.01 -12.60
C VAL A 16 13.35 0.72 -13.82
N VAL A 17 12.79 1.91 -13.59
CA VAL A 17 12.27 2.79 -14.63
C VAL A 17 13.07 4.09 -14.63
N SER A 18 13.43 4.56 -15.82
CA SER A 18 14.09 5.84 -16.08
C SER A 18 13.59 6.36 -17.43
N ASP A 19 13.29 7.66 -17.52
CA ASP A 19 12.72 8.30 -18.72
C ASP A 19 11.47 7.56 -19.22
N GLY A 20 10.59 7.15 -18.29
CA GLY A 20 9.37 6.40 -18.61
C GLY A 20 9.60 5.04 -19.29
N LYS A 21 10.81 4.47 -19.20
CA LYS A 21 11.17 3.18 -19.81
C LYS A 21 11.75 2.23 -18.77
N ILE A 22 11.44 0.94 -18.92
CA ILE A 22 12.05 -0.11 -18.10
C ILE A 22 13.51 -0.26 -18.56
N VAL A 23 14.45 -0.01 -17.66
CA VAL A 23 15.90 -0.13 -17.92
C VAL A 23 16.51 -1.38 -17.28
N GLU A 24 15.88 -1.91 -16.23
CA GLU A 24 16.29 -3.15 -15.57
C GLU A 24 15.05 -3.87 -15.02
N MET A 25 15.06 -5.20 -15.04
CA MET A 25 14.01 -6.02 -14.43
C MET A 25 14.61 -7.29 -13.84
N ARG A 26 14.21 -7.61 -12.62
CA ARG A 26 14.43 -8.91 -11.98
C ARG A 26 13.14 -9.74 -12.07
N PRO A 27 13.23 -11.04 -12.39
CA PRO A 27 12.07 -11.88 -12.64
C PRO A 27 11.19 -12.05 -11.40
N PRO A 28 9.88 -12.30 -11.59
CA PRO A 28 8.97 -12.59 -10.49
C PRO A 28 9.29 -13.92 -9.82
N VAL A 29 9.08 -13.98 -8.51
CA VAL A 29 9.15 -15.23 -7.72
C VAL A 29 7.77 -15.85 -7.50
N LEU A 30 6.70 -15.06 -7.56
CA LEU A 30 5.33 -15.60 -7.59
C LEU A 30 4.93 -15.96 -9.03
N ARG A 31 4.13 -17.02 -9.18
CA ARG A 31 3.56 -17.46 -10.46
C ARG A 31 2.08 -17.14 -10.59
N TYR A 32 1.40 -16.87 -9.48
CA TYR A 32 -0.02 -16.56 -9.49
C TYR A 32 -0.37 -15.56 -8.39
N CYS A 33 -1.24 -14.60 -8.71
CA CYS A 33 -1.91 -13.77 -7.73
C CYS A 33 -3.39 -13.65 -8.09
N PRO A 34 -4.31 -14.07 -7.21
CA PRO A 34 -5.75 -14.10 -7.46
C PRO A 34 -6.34 -12.70 -7.74
N MET A 35 -5.73 -11.67 -7.15
CA MET A 35 -6.10 -10.28 -7.35
C MET A 35 -5.74 -9.82 -8.76
N PHE A 36 -4.53 -10.13 -9.23
CA PHE A 36 -4.09 -9.76 -10.58
C PHE A 36 -4.79 -10.58 -11.66
N ASN A 37 -5.07 -11.86 -11.41
CA ASN A 37 -5.91 -12.65 -12.30
C ASN A 37 -7.29 -11.98 -12.47
N LYS A 38 -7.98 -11.66 -11.36
CA LYS A 38 -9.30 -11.03 -11.42
C LYS A 38 -9.30 -9.65 -12.10
N MET A 39 -8.28 -8.83 -11.85
CA MET A 39 -8.28 -7.43 -12.32
C MET A 39 -7.68 -7.26 -13.72
N ARG A 40 -6.80 -8.15 -14.15
CA ARG A 40 -5.98 -7.99 -15.35
C ARG A 40 -5.90 -9.25 -16.23
N ASN A 41 -6.62 -10.32 -15.87
CA ASN A 41 -6.59 -11.62 -16.56
C ASN A 41 -5.16 -12.20 -16.67
N ILE A 42 -4.35 -11.98 -15.64
CA ILE A 42 -3.00 -12.53 -15.55
C ILE A 42 -3.07 -13.87 -14.83
N GLU A 43 -3.20 -14.95 -15.60
CA GLU A 43 -3.27 -16.32 -15.09
C GLU A 43 -1.91 -16.87 -14.66
N THR A 44 -0.84 -16.48 -15.36
CA THR A 44 0.55 -16.81 -15.02
C THR A 44 1.36 -15.54 -14.95
N ILE A 45 2.14 -15.40 -13.88
CA ILE A 45 3.07 -14.30 -13.67
C ILE A 45 4.45 -14.74 -14.16
N ASP A 46 4.87 -14.16 -15.27
CA ASP A 46 6.21 -14.26 -15.86
C ASP A 46 6.76 -12.86 -16.19
N GLU A 47 7.97 -12.81 -16.77
CA GLU A 47 8.63 -11.55 -17.12
C GLU A 47 7.83 -10.70 -18.13
N ASP A 48 7.16 -11.34 -19.10
CA ASP A 48 6.40 -10.63 -20.13
C ASP A 48 5.12 -10.03 -19.53
N ALA A 49 4.42 -10.77 -18.67
CA ALA A 49 3.28 -10.25 -17.93
C ALA A 49 3.66 -9.04 -17.06
N VAL A 50 4.82 -9.09 -16.40
CA VAL A 50 5.35 -7.97 -15.60
C VAL A 50 5.65 -6.76 -16.48
N ARG A 51 6.39 -6.96 -17.59
CA ARG A 51 6.76 -5.89 -18.52
C ARG A 51 5.53 -5.21 -19.11
N GLN A 52 4.60 -5.98 -19.66
CA GLN A 52 3.34 -5.47 -20.21
C GLN A 52 2.52 -4.73 -19.17
N ASN A 53 2.49 -5.24 -17.92
CA ASN A 53 1.78 -4.56 -16.84
C ASN A 53 2.39 -3.19 -16.54
N ILE A 54 3.70 -3.07 -16.42
CA ILE A 54 4.37 -1.78 -16.15
C ILE A 54 4.22 -0.83 -17.33
N GLU A 55 4.46 -1.26 -18.55
CA GLU A 55 4.27 -0.43 -19.75
C GLU A 55 2.84 0.07 -19.88
N PHE A 56 1.86 -0.77 -19.52
CA PHE A 56 0.47 -0.35 -19.42
C PHE A 56 0.27 0.74 -18.35
N ARG A 57 0.86 0.60 -17.15
CA ARG A 57 0.75 1.62 -16.09
C ARG A 57 1.38 2.96 -16.48
N ILE A 58 2.56 2.93 -17.11
CA ILE A 58 3.24 4.12 -17.63
C ILE A 58 2.35 4.81 -18.66
N ARG A 59 1.83 4.07 -19.65
CA ARG A 59 1.00 4.63 -20.72
C ARG A 59 -0.36 5.14 -20.25
N ASP A 60 -1.02 4.40 -19.37
CA ASP A 60 -2.42 4.62 -19.01
C ASP A 60 -2.60 5.68 -17.93
N PHE A 61 -1.62 5.86 -17.03
CA PHE A 61 -1.73 6.86 -15.97
C PHE A 61 -0.43 7.60 -15.63
N GLY A 62 0.61 7.49 -16.47
CA GLY A 62 1.86 8.24 -16.31
C GLY A 62 2.70 7.79 -15.12
N LEU A 63 2.68 6.50 -14.75
CA LEU A 63 3.52 5.98 -13.67
C LEU A 63 4.99 6.35 -13.91
N PHE A 64 5.65 6.99 -12.94
CA PHE A 64 7.03 7.47 -13.03
C PHE A 64 7.28 8.57 -14.09
N THR A 65 6.27 9.30 -14.54
CA THR A 65 6.43 10.39 -15.52
C THR A 65 5.71 11.68 -15.09
N GLU A 66 6.00 12.80 -15.75
CA GLU A 66 5.29 14.06 -15.52
C GLU A 66 3.84 14.05 -16.06
N ASP A 67 3.42 13.00 -16.76
CA ASP A 67 2.03 12.78 -17.20
C ASP A 67 1.19 12.05 -16.13
N ARG A 68 1.66 12.00 -14.89
CA ARG A 68 1.04 11.24 -13.80
C ARG A 68 -0.40 11.68 -13.53
N VAL A 69 -1.34 10.74 -13.57
CA VAL A 69 -2.73 10.96 -13.14
C VAL A 69 -2.79 10.99 -11.62
N VAL A 70 -2.65 12.18 -11.05
CA VAL A 70 -2.54 12.38 -9.59
C VAL A 70 -3.86 12.29 -8.83
N ARG A 71 -5.01 12.35 -9.51
CA ARG A 71 -6.35 12.28 -8.92
C ARG A 71 -7.16 11.16 -9.56
N ALA A 72 -7.82 10.33 -8.75
CA ALA A 72 -8.67 9.26 -9.24
C ALA A 72 -9.83 8.95 -8.27
N PRO A 73 -10.94 8.38 -8.78
CA PRO A 73 -11.94 7.73 -7.93
C PRO A 73 -11.41 6.41 -7.35
N ASP A 74 -12.23 5.68 -6.59
CA ASP A 74 -11.93 4.31 -6.15
C ASP A 74 -11.56 3.43 -7.35
N ILE A 75 -10.34 2.88 -7.35
CA ILE A 75 -9.81 2.12 -8.48
C ILE A 75 -10.17 0.64 -8.38
N VAL A 76 -10.22 0.11 -7.15
CA VAL A 76 -10.67 -1.25 -6.86
C VAL A 76 -11.83 -1.21 -5.89
N THR A 77 -12.55 -2.32 -5.77
CA THR A 77 -13.70 -2.39 -4.85
C THR A 77 -13.28 -2.33 -3.38
N PHE A 78 -12.12 -2.92 -3.04
CA PHE A 78 -11.67 -3.07 -1.66
C PHE A 78 -10.15 -3.25 -1.59
N GLY A 79 -9.48 -2.35 -0.87
CA GLY A 79 -8.04 -2.32 -0.67
C GLY A 79 -7.66 -1.25 0.35
N VAL A 80 -6.37 -1.11 0.64
CA VAL A 80 -5.89 -0.19 1.68
C VAL A 80 -6.19 1.25 1.32
N SER A 81 -5.90 1.66 0.08
CA SER A 81 -6.23 3.01 -0.41
C SER A 81 -7.71 3.30 -0.29
N GLU A 82 -8.60 2.34 -0.56
CA GLU A 82 -10.05 2.54 -0.51
C GLU A 82 -10.58 2.63 0.92
N ILE A 83 -9.99 1.86 1.85
CA ILE A 83 -10.30 1.96 3.28
C ILE A 83 -9.88 3.32 3.81
N LEU A 84 -8.66 3.76 3.51
CA LEU A 84 -8.14 5.06 3.96
C LEU A 84 -8.89 6.22 3.30
N ASN A 85 -9.20 6.12 2.01
CA ASN A 85 -10.02 7.09 1.28
C ASN A 85 -11.39 7.28 1.96
N LYS A 86 -12.09 6.18 2.27
CA LYS A 86 -13.34 6.25 3.01
C LYS A 86 -13.15 6.83 4.42
N ALA A 87 -12.12 6.41 5.14
CA ALA A 87 -11.85 6.89 6.50
C ALA A 87 -11.60 8.42 6.54
N ILE A 88 -10.92 8.98 5.53
CA ILE A 88 -10.77 10.43 5.39
C ILE A 88 -12.12 11.09 5.08
N ARG A 89 -12.86 10.56 4.10
CA ARG A 89 -14.18 11.11 3.71
C ARG A 89 -15.20 11.12 4.84
N ASP A 90 -15.16 10.09 5.69
CA ASP A 90 -16.02 9.95 6.87
C ASP A 90 -15.50 10.73 8.09
N GLY A 91 -14.34 11.38 7.99
CA GLY A 91 -13.72 12.12 9.10
C GLY A 91 -13.21 11.25 10.25
N LYS A 92 -12.98 9.94 10.01
CA LYS A 92 -12.41 9.02 11.01
C LYS A 92 -10.90 9.20 11.19
N ILE A 93 -10.22 9.62 10.13
CA ILE A 93 -8.81 10.02 10.14
C ILE A 93 -8.68 11.36 9.40
N ASP A 94 -7.70 12.16 9.81
CA ASP A 94 -7.46 13.51 9.27
C ASP A 94 -6.59 13.48 8.00
N ALA A 95 -5.66 12.52 7.93
CA ALA A 95 -4.66 12.40 6.87
C ALA A 95 -4.14 10.97 6.72
N ALA A 96 -3.45 10.69 5.61
CA ALA A 96 -2.70 9.47 5.39
C ALA A 96 -1.25 9.78 4.97
N VAL A 97 -0.29 9.22 5.69
CA VAL A 97 1.11 9.15 5.30
C VAL A 97 1.28 7.94 4.39
N ILE A 98 1.73 8.20 3.17
CA ILE A 98 1.84 7.21 2.09
C ILE A 98 3.25 7.18 1.51
N VAL A 99 3.50 6.19 0.66
CA VAL A 99 4.61 6.16 -0.28
C VAL A 99 4.07 6.18 -1.70
N ALA A 100 4.54 7.10 -2.55
CA ALA A 100 4.16 7.15 -3.96
C ALA A 100 5.31 7.56 -4.88
N ASP A 101 5.15 7.28 -6.18
CA ASP A 101 6.07 7.74 -7.20
C ASP A 101 6.09 9.28 -7.28
N GLY A 102 7.25 9.89 -7.53
CA GLY A 102 7.34 11.36 -7.61
C GLY A 102 7.43 12.13 -6.29
N CYS A 103 7.05 11.53 -5.15
CA CYS A 103 7.12 12.21 -3.84
C CYS A 103 7.79 11.41 -2.71
N GLY A 104 8.00 10.10 -2.87
CA GLY A 104 8.53 9.29 -1.78
C GLY A 104 7.51 9.22 -0.65
N SER A 105 7.90 9.56 0.59
CA SER A 105 6.99 9.66 1.72
C SER A 105 6.32 11.03 1.80
N ALA A 106 4.99 11.04 1.90
CA ALA A 106 4.21 12.27 1.95
C ALA A 106 2.91 12.11 2.75
N VAL A 107 2.41 13.24 3.27
CA VAL A 107 1.13 13.36 3.95
C VAL A 107 0.06 13.79 2.93
N VAL A 108 -1.03 13.04 2.84
CA VAL A 108 -2.14 13.34 1.92
C VAL A 108 -3.44 13.45 2.70
N THR A 109 -4.15 14.54 2.48
CA THR A 109 -5.47 14.81 3.08
C THR A 109 -6.59 14.75 2.06
N ASP A 110 -6.28 14.80 0.77
CA ASP A 110 -7.26 14.77 -0.31
C ASP A 110 -7.55 13.31 -0.71
N PRO A 111 -8.80 12.84 -0.51
CA PRO A 111 -9.30 11.54 -0.97
C PRO A 111 -8.92 11.12 -2.39
N GLU A 112 -9.04 12.01 -3.36
CA GLU A 112 -8.79 11.70 -4.78
C GLU A 112 -7.30 11.64 -5.08
N VAL A 113 -6.51 12.48 -4.41
CA VAL A 113 -5.04 12.42 -4.52
C VAL A 113 -4.53 11.11 -3.90
N LEU A 114 -5.06 10.72 -2.74
CA LEU A 114 -4.72 9.45 -2.12
C LEU A 114 -4.99 8.27 -3.07
N GLN A 115 -6.14 8.27 -3.74
CA GLN A 115 -6.50 7.22 -4.70
C GLN A 115 -5.63 7.26 -5.97
N GLY A 116 -5.43 8.44 -6.55
CA GLY A 116 -4.62 8.61 -7.76
C GLY A 116 -3.17 8.18 -7.54
N LEU A 117 -2.63 8.42 -6.35
CA LEU A 117 -1.29 8.02 -5.99
C LEU A 117 -1.19 6.57 -5.53
N CYS A 118 -2.11 6.03 -4.72
CA CYS A 118 -1.91 4.70 -4.14
C CYS A 118 -2.64 3.56 -4.83
N GLY A 119 -3.79 3.79 -5.47
CA GLY A 119 -4.69 2.71 -5.89
C GLY A 119 -4.14 1.80 -7.00
N ARG A 120 -3.05 2.20 -7.66
CA ARG A 120 -2.36 1.43 -8.72
C ARG A 120 -0.87 1.26 -8.49
N ILE A 121 -0.38 1.66 -7.31
CA ILE A 121 1.02 1.53 -6.93
C ILE A 121 1.23 0.25 -6.13
N SER A 122 2.45 -0.27 -6.14
CA SER A 122 2.89 -1.45 -5.38
C SER A 122 4.07 -1.05 -4.48
N GLY A 123 5.07 -1.91 -4.25
CA GLY A 123 6.16 -1.62 -3.33
C GLY A 123 7.20 -0.67 -3.92
N ILE A 124 7.01 0.66 -3.82
CA ILE A 124 8.06 1.62 -4.22
C ILE A 124 9.28 1.45 -3.29
N ILE A 125 10.45 1.31 -3.88
CA ILE A 125 11.75 1.16 -3.22
C ILE A 125 12.56 2.45 -3.34
N GLU A 126 12.47 3.09 -4.50
CA GLU A 126 13.17 4.35 -4.79
C GLU A 126 12.35 5.14 -5.81
N THR A 127 12.41 6.46 -5.72
CA THR A 127 11.72 7.33 -6.67
C THR A 127 12.44 8.67 -6.77
N SER A 128 12.41 9.26 -7.96
CA SER A 128 12.85 10.62 -8.20
C SER A 128 11.69 11.62 -8.11
N PRO A 129 11.95 12.90 -7.85
CA PRO A 129 10.91 13.92 -7.82
C PRO A 129 10.18 14.07 -9.16
N LEU A 130 8.84 14.15 -9.12
CA LEU A 130 7.99 14.51 -10.26
C LEU A 130 7.18 15.75 -9.89
N ASN A 131 7.29 16.83 -10.66
CA ASN A 131 6.65 18.10 -10.31
C ASN A 131 5.13 17.98 -10.25
N VAL A 132 4.53 17.26 -11.21
CA VAL A 132 3.08 17.01 -11.21
C VAL A 132 2.60 16.36 -9.91
N VAL A 133 3.38 15.45 -9.32
CA VAL A 133 3.03 14.78 -8.06
C VAL A 133 3.29 15.69 -6.86
N LEU A 134 4.45 16.33 -6.81
CA LEU A 134 4.81 17.25 -5.73
C LEU A 134 3.80 18.39 -5.59
N ASP A 135 3.34 18.93 -6.72
CA ASP A 135 2.38 20.04 -6.74
C ASP A 135 0.97 19.56 -6.34
N ALA A 136 0.58 18.33 -6.73
CA ALA A 136 -0.71 17.76 -6.34
C ALA A 136 -0.80 17.39 -4.85
N VAL A 137 0.31 16.94 -4.26
CA VAL A 137 0.42 16.63 -2.82
C VAL A 137 0.59 17.92 -1.99
N GLY A 138 1.21 18.94 -2.57
CA GLY A 138 1.72 20.09 -1.84
C GLY A 138 3.13 19.82 -1.32
N ARG A 139 4.10 20.61 -1.74
CA ARG A 139 5.53 20.39 -1.46
C ARG A 139 5.87 20.38 0.03
N ASP A 140 5.10 21.11 0.84
CA ASP A 140 5.22 21.17 2.30
C ASP A 140 4.61 19.94 3.00
N ASN A 141 3.91 19.07 2.27
CA ASN A 141 3.41 17.79 2.74
C ASN A 141 4.31 16.61 2.35
N VAL A 142 5.41 16.85 1.63
CA VAL A 142 6.39 15.84 1.24
C VAL A 142 7.58 15.90 2.22
N VAL A 143 8.09 14.73 2.65
CA VAL A 143 9.18 14.67 3.64
C VAL A 143 10.43 15.44 3.17
N ASP A 144 10.86 15.24 1.92
CA ASP A 144 11.78 16.16 1.23
C ASP A 144 11.43 16.15 -0.27
N PRO A 145 10.92 17.25 -0.83
CA PRO A 145 10.53 17.31 -2.25
C PRO A 145 11.73 17.28 -3.22
N ARG A 146 12.97 17.43 -2.73
CA ARG A 146 14.18 17.41 -3.57
C ARG A 146 14.76 16.02 -3.75
N THR A 147 14.62 15.17 -2.73
CA THR A 147 15.24 13.83 -2.71
C THR A 147 14.21 12.70 -2.57
N THR A 148 12.95 13.03 -2.28
CA THR A 148 11.81 12.10 -2.21
C THR A 148 12.10 10.80 -1.45
N PRO A 149 12.61 10.89 -0.21
CA PRO A 149 13.02 9.71 0.54
C PRO A 149 11.80 8.87 0.94
N ILE A 150 12.01 7.56 1.10
CA ILE A 150 11.02 6.66 1.67
C ILE A 150 11.32 6.49 3.16
N ASP A 151 10.70 7.36 3.96
CA ASP A 151 10.81 7.44 5.41
C ASP A 151 9.42 7.70 6.03
N GLN A 152 8.78 6.64 6.48
CA GLN A 152 7.45 6.70 7.08
C GLN A 152 7.47 7.28 8.50
N ALA A 153 8.59 7.17 9.23
CA ALA A 153 8.72 7.78 10.55
C ALA A 153 8.80 9.31 10.42
N ALA A 154 9.57 9.82 9.46
CA ALA A 154 9.60 11.24 9.14
C ALA A 154 8.25 11.73 8.60
N GLY A 155 7.57 10.94 7.77
CA GLY A 155 6.21 11.26 7.30
C GLY A 155 5.19 11.36 8.43
N ALA A 156 5.25 10.44 9.41
CA ALA A 156 4.43 10.49 10.62
C ALA A 156 4.74 11.72 11.48
N ALA A 157 6.02 12.07 11.65
CA ALA A 157 6.43 13.29 12.34
C ALA A 157 5.93 14.55 11.64
N LEU A 158 5.98 14.58 10.31
CA LEU A 158 5.43 15.68 9.50
C LEU A 158 3.92 15.82 9.70
N ALA A 159 3.17 14.72 9.63
CA ALA A 159 1.73 14.73 9.87
C ALA A 159 1.38 15.26 11.27
N PHE A 160 2.10 14.79 12.30
CA PHE A 160 1.91 15.26 13.66
C PHE A 160 2.25 16.75 13.81
N SER A 161 3.33 17.24 13.20
CA SER A 161 3.74 18.65 13.24
C SER A 161 2.72 19.59 12.59
N LYS A 162 1.94 19.09 11.63
CA LYS A 162 0.83 19.81 10.98
C LYS A 162 -0.45 19.84 11.82
N GLY A 163 -0.44 19.21 13.00
CA GLY A 163 -1.57 19.22 13.94
C GLY A 163 -2.63 18.16 13.66
N PHE A 164 -2.35 17.18 12.79
CA PHE A 164 -3.27 16.05 12.60
C PHE A 164 -3.30 15.18 13.85
N ARG A 165 -4.51 14.90 14.35
CA ARG A 165 -4.72 14.19 15.63
C ARG A 165 -4.80 12.69 15.42
N LYS A 166 -5.38 12.26 14.30
CA LYS A 166 -5.52 10.86 13.92
C LYS A 166 -5.11 10.71 12.45
N PHE A 167 -3.98 10.09 12.17
CA PHE A 167 -3.48 9.95 10.80
C PHE A 167 -3.06 8.51 10.52
N ALA A 168 -3.35 8.03 9.32
CA ALA A 168 -2.89 6.72 8.89
C ALA A 168 -1.42 6.77 8.43
N VAL A 169 -0.69 5.67 8.60
CA VAL A 169 0.67 5.51 8.08
C VAL A 169 0.80 4.12 7.47
N THR A 170 1.08 4.05 6.17
CA THR A 170 1.31 2.77 5.49
C THR A 170 2.76 2.34 5.61
N VAL A 171 3.02 1.16 6.18
CA VAL A 171 4.38 0.67 6.44
C VAL A 171 4.60 -0.68 5.75
N SER A 172 5.74 -0.84 5.09
CA SER A 172 6.22 -2.12 4.57
C SER A 172 7.30 -2.75 5.46
N ARG A 173 7.91 -1.97 6.35
CA ARG A 173 8.95 -2.42 7.27
C ARG A 173 8.39 -2.51 8.69
N PRO A 174 8.46 -3.68 9.36
CA PRO A 174 7.94 -3.81 10.72
C PRO A 174 8.62 -2.92 11.76
N LEU A 175 9.90 -2.57 11.55
CA LEU A 175 10.60 -1.65 12.44
C LEU A 175 10.03 -0.23 12.38
N ASP A 176 9.55 0.21 11.21
CA ASP A 176 8.88 1.49 11.07
C ASP A 176 7.56 1.47 11.86
N ALA A 177 6.80 0.37 11.76
CA ALA A 177 5.56 0.17 12.54
C ALA A 177 5.81 0.34 14.05
N LEU A 178 6.83 -0.34 14.58
CA LEU A 178 7.22 -0.24 15.99
C LEU A 178 7.64 1.19 16.38
N ALA A 179 8.49 1.82 15.57
CA ALA A 179 8.98 3.17 15.84
C ALA A 179 7.84 4.20 15.86
N ILE A 180 6.95 4.13 14.87
CA ILE A 180 5.78 5.02 14.76
C ILE A 180 4.83 4.78 15.92
N ARG A 181 4.52 3.51 16.27
CA ARG A 181 3.64 3.20 17.41
C ARG A 181 4.20 3.77 18.71
N LYS A 182 5.51 3.61 18.95
CA LYS A 182 6.17 4.13 20.15
C LYS A 182 6.16 5.66 20.21
N ALA A 183 6.34 6.33 19.07
CA ALA A 183 6.44 7.78 19.02
C ALA A 183 5.07 8.49 19.09
N PHE A 184 4.04 7.91 18.46
CA PHE A 184 2.77 8.60 18.23
C PHE A 184 1.57 7.90 18.88
N GLY A 185 1.75 6.73 19.49
CA GLY A 185 0.69 6.01 20.21
C GLY A 185 -0.55 5.85 19.34
N ASP A 186 -1.71 6.22 19.89
CA ASP A 186 -3.01 6.10 19.22
C ASP A 186 -3.26 7.18 18.16
N SER A 187 -2.46 8.24 18.09
CA SER A 187 -2.58 9.23 17.00
C SER A 187 -2.23 8.62 15.65
N ALA A 188 -1.32 7.64 15.61
CA ALA A 188 -0.98 6.92 14.39
C ALA A 188 -1.86 5.69 14.21
N VAL A 189 -2.46 5.57 13.03
CA VAL A 189 -3.18 4.38 12.56
C VAL A 189 -2.27 3.64 11.59
N ILE A 190 -1.65 2.56 12.03
CA ILE A 190 -0.53 1.93 11.32
C ILE A 190 -1.07 0.79 10.45
N VAL A 191 -0.71 0.82 9.16
CA VAL A 191 -1.24 -0.12 8.17
C VAL A 191 -0.11 -0.89 7.50
N GLY A 192 -0.08 -2.21 7.70
CA GLY A 192 0.90 -3.09 7.06
C GLY A 192 0.58 -3.35 5.59
N VAL A 193 1.50 -2.96 4.70
CA VAL A 193 1.37 -3.14 3.24
C VAL A 193 2.58 -3.87 2.67
N HIS A 194 2.41 -4.46 1.48
CA HIS A 194 3.51 -5.10 0.74
C HIS A 194 4.25 -6.18 1.56
N THR A 195 3.48 -7.09 2.14
CA THR A 195 3.95 -7.98 3.22
C THR A 195 4.56 -9.31 2.76
N SER A 196 4.61 -9.57 1.44
CA SER A 196 4.90 -10.91 0.88
C SER A 196 6.16 -11.58 1.43
N THR A 197 7.25 -10.83 1.63
CA THR A 197 8.58 -11.39 1.97
C THR A 197 8.93 -11.30 3.45
N LEU A 198 7.95 -11.02 4.31
CA LEU A 198 8.17 -10.94 5.76
C LEU A 198 8.37 -12.32 6.37
N ASN A 199 9.43 -12.48 7.16
CA ASN A 199 9.61 -13.66 7.99
C ASN A 199 8.64 -13.68 9.18
N ARG A 200 8.60 -14.80 9.92
CA ARG A 200 7.69 -14.98 11.06
C ARG A 200 7.80 -13.89 12.13
N LYS A 201 9.01 -13.55 12.57
CA LYS A 201 9.25 -12.49 13.58
C LYS A 201 8.80 -11.12 13.08
N GLN A 202 9.05 -10.84 11.80
CA GLN A 202 8.60 -9.63 11.13
C GLN A 202 7.08 -9.54 11.03
N ALA A 203 6.43 -10.65 10.72
CA ALA A 203 4.98 -10.76 10.68
C ALA A 203 4.37 -10.52 12.06
N GLU A 204 4.90 -11.15 13.12
CA GLU A 204 4.47 -10.93 14.51
C GLU A 204 4.60 -9.46 14.92
N MET A 205 5.72 -8.80 14.57
CA MET A 205 5.86 -7.36 14.82
C MET A 205 4.79 -6.50 14.14
N LEU A 206 4.31 -6.87 12.95
CA LEU A 206 3.16 -6.18 12.35
C LEU A 206 1.88 -6.42 13.14
N PHE A 207 1.62 -7.64 13.59
CA PHE A 207 0.44 -7.93 14.44
C PHE A 207 0.48 -7.18 15.77
N ASP A 208 1.65 -6.91 16.32
CA ASP A 208 1.78 -6.21 17.60
C ASP A 208 1.65 -4.68 17.47
N ASN A 209 1.90 -4.11 16.28
CA ASN A 209 2.01 -2.65 16.11
C ASN A 209 1.03 -2.05 15.10
N CYS A 210 0.50 -2.83 14.16
CA CYS A 210 -0.44 -2.35 13.15
C CYS A 210 -1.90 -2.42 13.62
N ASP A 211 -2.71 -1.49 13.14
CA ASP A 211 -4.16 -1.50 13.29
C ASP A 211 -4.81 -2.50 12.33
N PHE A 212 -4.28 -2.59 11.11
CA PHE A 212 -4.60 -3.65 10.17
C PHE A 212 -3.44 -3.90 9.20
N THR A 213 -3.41 -5.06 8.56
CA THR A 213 -2.35 -5.42 7.61
C THR A 213 -2.90 -6.22 6.44
N THR A 214 -2.17 -6.24 5.34
CA THR A 214 -2.44 -7.10 4.17
C THR A 214 -1.71 -8.43 4.29
N ALA A 215 -2.30 -9.51 3.76
CA ALA A 215 -1.73 -10.85 3.83
C ALA A 215 -0.94 -11.28 2.59
N CYS A 216 -0.92 -10.46 1.52
CA CYS A 216 -0.24 -10.67 0.23
C CYS A 216 0.11 -12.14 -0.08
N ALA A 217 1.36 -12.45 -0.44
CA ALA A 217 1.84 -13.83 -0.58
C ALA A 217 2.56 -14.35 0.67
N SER A 218 2.42 -13.67 1.82
CA SER A 218 3.16 -14.02 3.04
C SER A 218 2.54 -15.24 3.72
N GLY A 219 3.26 -16.36 3.71
CA GLY A 219 2.94 -17.54 4.50
C GLY A 219 2.80 -17.21 5.99
N PRO A 220 3.79 -16.54 6.62
CA PRO A 220 3.73 -16.22 8.04
C PRO A 220 2.52 -15.37 8.45
N ILE A 221 2.18 -14.29 7.71
CA ILE A 221 0.99 -13.48 8.03
C ILE A 221 -0.29 -14.33 7.94
N ARG A 222 -0.37 -15.17 6.90
CA ARG A 222 -1.53 -16.05 6.65
C ARG A 222 -1.69 -17.14 7.70
N GLU A 223 -0.61 -17.64 8.28
CA GLU A 223 -0.65 -18.56 9.42
C GLU A 223 -1.09 -17.84 10.70
N ILE A 224 -0.50 -16.69 11.00
CA ILE A 224 -0.84 -15.92 12.21
C ILE A 224 -2.32 -15.55 12.21
N MET A 225 -2.84 -14.98 11.12
CA MET A 225 -4.23 -14.52 11.05
C MET A 225 -5.24 -15.65 11.29
N MET A 226 -4.91 -16.89 10.91
CA MET A 226 -5.78 -18.05 11.12
C MET A 226 -5.68 -18.61 12.54
N SER A 227 -4.56 -18.38 13.22
CA SER A 227 -4.34 -18.82 14.61
C SER A 227 -4.90 -17.86 15.66
N ARG A 228 -5.14 -16.60 15.28
CA ARG A 228 -5.61 -15.52 16.16
C ARG A 228 -7.13 -15.41 16.11
N LYS A 229 -7.79 -15.47 17.27
CA LYS A 229 -9.26 -15.36 17.39
C LYS A 229 -9.75 -13.92 17.54
N ASP A 230 -8.85 -13.01 17.86
CA ASP A 230 -9.09 -11.61 18.16
C ASP A 230 -8.99 -10.67 16.95
N VAL A 231 -8.62 -11.21 15.78
CA VAL A 231 -8.53 -10.49 14.51
C VAL A 231 -9.73 -10.77 13.62
N LEU A 232 -10.06 -9.83 12.75
CA LEU A 232 -11.10 -10.00 11.72
C LEU A 232 -10.48 -9.98 10.33
N ILE A 233 -10.97 -10.84 9.43
CA ILE A 233 -10.39 -11.01 8.09
C ILE A 233 -11.39 -10.50 7.05
N ALA A 234 -10.93 -9.72 6.08
CA ALA A 234 -11.72 -9.22 4.97
C ALA A 234 -11.22 -9.80 3.64
N GLY A 235 -12.14 -10.40 2.87
CA GLY A 235 -11.86 -11.04 1.59
C GLY A 235 -11.25 -12.45 1.70
N ASN A 236 -11.18 -13.16 0.58
CA ASN A 236 -10.65 -14.53 0.50
C ASN A 236 -9.44 -14.66 -0.45
N LYS A 237 -8.95 -13.56 -1.02
CA LYS A 237 -7.83 -13.51 -1.99
C LYS A 237 -6.58 -12.92 -1.32
N VAL A 238 -6.27 -11.66 -1.61
CA VAL A 238 -5.32 -10.86 -0.83
C VAL A 238 -6.09 -10.28 0.36
N GLN A 239 -6.06 -10.99 1.48
CA GLN A 239 -6.84 -10.61 2.66
C GLN A 239 -6.31 -9.35 3.35
N ILE A 240 -7.23 -8.62 3.95
CA ILE A 240 -6.94 -7.58 4.94
C ILE A 240 -7.29 -8.14 6.31
N VAL A 241 -6.34 -8.07 7.23
CA VAL A 241 -6.46 -8.55 8.61
C VAL A 241 -6.56 -7.33 9.52
N ALA A 242 -7.73 -7.12 10.11
CA ALA A 242 -8.01 -6.08 11.07
C ALA A 242 -7.67 -6.55 12.50
N ILE A 243 -6.80 -5.80 13.18
CA ILE A 243 -6.13 -6.23 14.41
C ILE A 243 -6.68 -5.47 15.61
N THR A 244 -6.52 -4.14 15.64
CA THR A 244 -7.02 -3.29 16.73
C THR A 244 -8.50 -2.99 16.53
N ASP A 245 -9.19 -2.52 17.57
CA ASP A 245 -10.60 -2.16 17.45
C ASP A 245 -10.83 -0.99 16.48
N PHE A 246 -9.91 -0.03 16.44
CA PHE A 246 -9.95 1.05 15.45
C PHE A 246 -9.70 0.51 14.03
N GLY A 247 -8.76 -0.40 13.84
CA GLY A 247 -8.54 -1.08 12.56
C GLY A 247 -9.77 -1.87 12.10
N LYS A 248 -10.45 -2.58 13.01
CA LYS A 248 -11.71 -3.29 12.73
C LYS A 248 -12.82 -2.32 12.32
N ASP A 249 -12.93 -1.17 12.96
CA ASP A 249 -13.91 -0.14 12.59
C ASP A 249 -13.65 0.42 11.18
N LEU A 250 -12.40 0.72 10.82
CA LEU A 250 -12.06 1.22 9.48
C LEU A 250 -12.36 0.18 8.38
N VAL A 251 -11.88 -1.05 8.57
CA VAL A 251 -12.08 -2.15 7.62
C VAL A 251 -13.56 -2.52 7.52
N GLY A 252 -14.24 -2.61 8.66
CA GLY A 252 -15.68 -2.92 8.77
C GLY A 252 -16.54 -1.86 8.08
N SER A 253 -16.25 -0.59 8.29
CA SER A 253 -16.98 0.51 7.65
C SER A 253 -16.87 0.47 6.12
N LYS A 254 -15.69 0.11 5.56
CA LYS A 254 -15.57 -0.10 4.12
C LYS A 254 -16.35 -1.33 3.66
N LEU A 255 -16.36 -2.43 4.40
CA LEU A 255 -17.17 -3.60 4.07
C LEU A 255 -18.67 -3.29 4.06
N GLU A 256 -19.16 -2.59 5.07
CA GLU A 256 -20.56 -2.17 5.21
C GLU A 256 -21.00 -1.32 4.02
N SER A 257 -20.17 -0.36 3.59
CA SER A 257 -20.45 0.46 2.40
C SER A 257 -20.59 -0.34 1.09
N LEU A 258 -20.12 -1.59 1.09
CA LEU A 258 -20.21 -2.51 -0.04
C LEU A 258 -21.28 -3.60 0.16
N GLY A 259 -22.06 -3.53 1.25
CA GLY A 259 -23.02 -4.57 1.62
C GLY A 259 -22.36 -5.92 1.96
N LYS A 260 -21.12 -5.88 2.48
CA LYS A 260 -20.32 -7.07 2.81
C LYS A 260 -20.06 -7.13 4.31
N THR A 261 -19.69 -8.33 4.77
CA THR A 261 -19.26 -8.60 6.13
C THR A 261 -17.84 -9.15 6.13
N PHE A 262 -17.25 -9.26 7.31
CA PHE A 262 -15.98 -9.96 7.47
C PHE A 262 -16.11 -11.42 7.01
N TRP A 263 -15.02 -11.93 6.44
CA TRP A 263 -14.91 -13.27 5.92
C TRP A 263 -15.05 -14.29 7.06
N ASN A 264 -15.91 -15.28 6.84
CA ASN A 264 -16.27 -16.30 7.83
C ASN A 264 -15.73 -17.69 7.47
N GLY A 265 -14.78 -17.77 6.52
CA GLY A 265 -14.30 -19.04 5.95
C GLY A 265 -14.87 -19.36 4.56
N THR A 266 -15.93 -18.68 4.14
CA THR A 266 -16.59 -18.90 2.85
C THR A 266 -16.65 -17.61 2.02
N PRO A 267 -16.35 -17.65 0.71
CA PRO A 267 -15.81 -18.80 -0.04
C PRO A 267 -14.40 -19.18 0.44
N GLU A 268 -13.94 -20.37 0.05
CA GLU A 268 -12.59 -20.83 0.33
C GLU A 268 -11.53 -19.83 -0.13
N ARG A 269 -10.36 -19.88 0.51
CA ARG A 269 -9.25 -19.01 0.16
C ARG A 269 -8.72 -19.34 -1.22
N ASP A 270 -8.46 -18.32 -2.01
CA ASP A 270 -7.72 -18.41 -3.27
C ASP A 270 -6.45 -17.59 -3.10
N ASP A 271 -5.35 -18.27 -2.78
CA ASP A 271 -4.12 -17.63 -2.33
C ASP A 271 -3.13 -17.39 -3.49
N PRO A 272 -2.23 -16.38 -3.38
CA PRO A 272 -1.07 -16.29 -4.27
C PRO A 272 -0.21 -17.54 -4.18
N ARG A 273 0.49 -17.87 -5.27
CA ARG A 273 1.30 -19.10 -5.35
C ARG A 273 2.68 -18.82 -5.98
N PRO A 274 3.78 -19.38 -5.42
CA PRO A 274 3.85 -19.96 -4.07
C PRO A 274 3.56 -18.90 -2.98
N LEU A 275 3.28 -19.35 -1.76
CA LEU A 275 3.42 -18.49 -0.58
C LEU A 275 4.91 -18.41 -0.20
N LEU A 276 5.32 -17.25 0.31
CA LEU A 276 6.69 -16.91 0.70
C LEU A 276 6.84 -16.82 2.22
#